data_AF-A0A6G3X1A5-F1
#
_entry.id   AF-A0A6G3X1A5-F1
#
_cell.length_a   1.000
_cell.length_b   1.000
_cell.length_c   1.000
_cell.angle_alpha   90.00
_cell.angle_beta   90.00
_cell.angle_gamma   90.00
#
_symmetry.space_group_name_H-M   'P 1'
#
loop_
_entity.id
_entity.type
_entity.pdbx_description
1 polymer ?
#
loop_
_entity_poly.entity_id
_entity_poly.type
_entity_poly.pdbx_seq_one_letter_code
_entity_poly.pdbx_strand_id
1 'polypeptide(L)' 'VDPSQVHLYGCAAADATVDGDVVRITDLVEKPDPADAPSNLAIIGRYVLDPAVFEILRHTEPGRGGEIQLT' A
#
# COMPACT_ATOMS: atom_id res chain seq x y z
N VAL A 1 8.42 2.99 -8.97
CA VAL A 1 8.38 2.02 -10.10
C VAL A 1 8.08 2.75 -11.38
N ASP A 2 8.34 2.16 -12.55
CA ASP A 2 7.86 2.73 -13.81
C ASP A 2 6.32 2.85 -13.75
N PRO A 3 5.72 4.01 -14.09
CA PRO A 3 4.27 4.18 -14.02
C PRO A 3 3.47 3.14 -14.82
N SER A 4 4.02 2.64 -15.94
CA SER A 4 3.36 1.58 -16.74
C SER A 4 3.24 0.25 -16.01
N GLN A 5 4.04 0.03 -14.97
CA GLN A 5 4.09 -1.22 -14.19
C GLN A 5 3.42 -1.10 -12.82
N VAL A 6 2.87 0.07 -12.46
CA VAL A 6 2.31 0.30 -11.10
C VAL A 6 1.15 -0.64 -10.77
N HIS A 7 0.36 -1.04 -11.78
CA HIS A 7 -0.77 -1.96 -11.65
C HIS A 7 -0.39 -3.38 -11.20
N LEU A 8 0.90 -3.71 -11.15
CA LEU A 8 1.41 -4.99 -10.65
C LEU A 8 1.58 -5.00 -9.12
N TYR A 9 1.48 -3.83 -8.46
CA TYR A 9 1.81 -3.63 -7.06
C TYR A 9 0.72 -2.83 -6.32
N GLY A 10 0.76 -2.88 -4.99
CA GLY A 10 0.13 -1.85 -4.15
C GLY A 10 0.91 -0.53 -4.26
N CYS A 11 0.20 0.59 -4.33
CA CYS A 11 0.76 1.92 -4.45
C CYS A 11 0.29 2.82 -3.30
N ALA A 12 1.19 3.68 -2.81
CA ALA A 12 0.87 4.61 -1.74
C ALA A 12 0.61 6.03 -2.26
N ALA A 13 -0.41 6.68 -1.74
CA ALA A 13 -0.45 8.15 -1.68
C ALA A 13 0.39 8.59 -0.48
N ALA A 14 1.23 9.62 -0.66
CA ALA A 14 2.12 10.05 0.39
C ALA A 14 2.43 11.55 0.35
N ASP A 15 2.56 12.14 1.54
CA ASP A 15 3.08 13.48 1.73
C ASP A 15 4.58 13.43 2.05
N ALA A 16 5.32 14.43 1.58
CA ALA A 16 6.71 14.61 1.97
C ALA A 16 6.83 14.94 3.47
N THR A 17 7.88 14.43 4.11
CA THR A 17 8.26 14.84 5.47
C THR A 17 9.50 15.73 5.46
N VAL A 18 9.97 16.15 6.64
CA VAL A 18 11.23 16.90 6.77
C VAL A 18 12.47 16.05 6.46
N ASP A 19 12.33 14.73 6.51
CA ASP A 19 13.37 13.77 6.15
C ASP A 19 13.08 13.29 4.71
N GLY A 20 14.01 13.57 3.80
CA GLY A 20 13.78 13.44 2.35
C GLY A 20 13.51 12.02 1.88
N ASP A 21 13.96 11.01 2.64
CA ASP A 21 13.76 9.59 2.32
C ASP A 21 12.57 8.99 3.09
N VAL A 22 11.91 9.78 3.93
CA VAL A 22 10.75 9.36 4.72
C VAL A 22 9.53 10.12 4.24
N VAL A 23 8.49 9.36 3.88
CA VAL A 23 7.21 9.91 3.47
C VAL A 23 6.13 9.49 4.46
N ARG A 24 5.12 10.36 4.64
CA ARG A 24 3.93 10.00 5.39
C ARG A 24 2.91 9.41 4.43
N ILE A 25 2.62 8.12 4.59
CA ILE A 25 1.57 7.44 3.85
C ILE A 25 0.21 7.99 4.29
N THR A 26 -0.61 8.42 3.32
CA THR A 26 -1.97 8.92 3.55
C THR A 26 -3.03 7.96 3.05
N ASP A 27 -2.70 7.14 2.06
CA ASP A 27 -3.61 6.15 1.49
C ASP A 27 -2.84 5.02 0.80
N LEU A 28 -3.45 3.85 0.67
CA LEU A 28 -2.90 2.67 0.02
C LEU A 28 -3.93 2.13 -0.99
N VAL A 29 -3.48 1.84 -2.21
CA VAL A 29 -4.34 1.33 -3.28
C VAL A 29 -3.72 0.07 -3.88
N GLU A 30 -4.45 -1.03 -3.83
CA GLU A 30 -4.01 -2.32 -4.39
C GLU A 30 -4.19 -2.37 -5.91
N LYS A 31 -3.09 -2.55 -6.65
CA LYS A 31 -3.07 -2.75 -8.11
C LYS A 31 -3.94 -1.74 -8.87
N PRO A 32 -3.68 -0.42 -8.70
CA PRO A 32 -4.46 0.62 -9.37
C PRO A 32 -4.28 0.55 -10.88
N ASP A 33 -5.29 1.02 -11.61
CA ASP A 33 -5.08 1.35 -13.02
C ASP A 33 -4.01 2.45 -13.13
N PRO A 34 -3.08 2.37 -14.11
CA PRO A 34 -1.97 3.33 -14.20
C PRO A 34 -2.40 4.80 -14.30
N ALA A 35 -3.60 5.07 -14.83
CA ALA A 35 -4.15 6.41 -14.95
C ALA A 35 -4.66 6.98 -13.62
N ASP A 36 -5.04 6.12 -12.68
CA ASP A 36 -5.63 6.48 -11.39
C ASP A 36 -4.65 6.27 -10.23
N ALA A 37 -3.42 5.83 -10.53
CA ALA A 37 -2.40 5.59 -9.52
C ALA A 37 -2.04 6.91 -8.80
N PRO A 38 -2.12 6.96 -7.46
CA PRO A 38 -1.89 8.19 -6.70
C PRO A 38 -0.42 8.62 -6.70
N SER A 39 0.50 7.69 -6.98
CA SER A 39 1.92 7.96 -7.14
C SER A 39 2.61 6.84 -7.93
N ASN A 40 3.94 6.90 -8.02
CA ASN A 40 4.78 5.81 -8.51
C ASN A 40 5.50 5.06 -7.36
N LEU A 41 5.11 5.28 -6.10
CA LEU A 41 5.65 4.62 -4.92
C LEU A 41 4.96 3.27 -4.74
N ALA A 42 5.66 2.19 -5.10
CA ALA A 42 5.17 0.82 -4.89
C ALA A 42 5.59 0.30 -3.52
N ILE A 43 4.71 -0.46 -2.88
CA ILE A 43 4.99 -1.13 -1.62
C ILE A 43 5.52 -2.52 -1.90
N ILE A 44 6.66 -2.86 -1.28
CA ILE A 44 7.32 -4.15 -1.47
C ILE A 44 7.38 -4.89 -0.14
N GLY A 45 6.45 -5.83 0.05
CA GLY A 45 6.54 -7.05 0.87
C GLY A 45 7.10 -7.00 2.31
N ARG A 46 7.40 -5.83 2.86
CA ARG A 46 8.06 -5.68 4.15
C ARG A 46 7.36 -4.59 4.94
N TYR A 47 6.73 -5.00 6.02
CA TYR A 47 5.97 -4.14 6.90
C TYR A 47 6.54 -4.26 8.32
N VAL A 48 6.67 -3.12 8.99
CA VAL A 48 6.87 -3.05 10.44
C VAL A 48 5.57 -2.52 11.00
N LEU A 49 4.82 -3.39 11.67
CA LEU A 49 3.47 -3.11 12.15
C LEU A 49 3.43 -3.22 13.66
N ASP A 50 2.57 -2.41 14.28
CA ASP A 50 2.24 -2.56 15.69
C ASP A 50 1.57 -3.94 15.92
N PRO A 51 1.84 -4.64 17.05
CA PRO A 51 1.21 -5.91 17.36
C PRO A 51 -0.33 -5.90 17.33
N ALA A 52 -0.98 -4.73 17.48
CA ALA A 52 -2.42 -4.56 17.33
C ALA A 52 -2.96 -5.06 15.98
N VAL A 53 -2.12 -5.17 14.94
CA VAL A 53 -2.51 -5.72 13.63
C VAL A 53 -3.14 -7.11 13.72
N PHE A 54 -2.69 -7.96 14.66
CA PHE A 54 -3.22 -9.32 14.77
C PHE A 54 -4.69 -9.37 15.18
N GLU A 55 -5.17 -8.37 15.93
CA GLU A 55 -6.59 -8.29 16.27
C GLU A 55 -7.42 -7.89 15.05
N ILE A 56 -6.92 -6.96 14.24
CA ILE A 56 -7.58 -6.54 13.01
C ILE A 56 -7.67 -7.74 12.05
N LEU A 57 -6.54 -8.41 11.79
CA LEU A 57 -6.46 -9.55 10.86
C LEU A 57 -7.37 -10.73 11.25
N ARG A 58 -7.70 -10.91 12.54
CA ARG A 58 -8.64 -11.95 12.98
C ARG A 58 -10.06 -11.74 12.46
N HIS A 59 -10.46 -10.49 12.26
CA HIS A 59 -11.82 -10.11 11.86
C HIS A 59 -11.90 -9.59 10.42
N THR A 60 -10.77 -9.34 9.77
CA THR A 60 -10.73 -8.92 8.37
C THR A 60 -11.21 -10.04 7.45
N GLU A 61 -12.29 -9.78 6.71
CA GLU A 61 -12.78 -10.71 5.70
C GLU A 61 -11.86 -10.73 4.46
N PRO A 62 -11.82 -11.85 3.71
CA PRO A 62 -11.07 -11.91 2.45
C PRO A 62 -11.57 -10.89 1.43
N GLY A 63 -10.62 -10.20 0.79
CA GLY A 63 -10.89 -9.24 -0.28
C GLY A 63 -10.74 -9.85 -1.67
N ARG A 64 -10.07 -9.12 -2.57
CA ARG A 64 -9.82 -9.55 -3.95
C ARG A 64 -9.04 -10.87 -3.97
N GLY A 65 -9.51 -11.82 -4.77
CA GLY A 65 -8.85 -13.12 -4.93
C GLY A 65 -9.01 -14.06 -3.73
N GLY A 66 -9.82 -13.72 -2.72
CA GLY A 66 -10.01 -14.55 -1.52
C GLY A 66 -8.86 -14.44 -0.53
N GLU A 67 -8.04 -13.39 -0.62
CA GLU A 67 -6.90 -13.14 0.26
C GLU A 67 -7.21 -12.02 1.26
N ILE A 68 -6.61 -12.07 2.45
CA ILE A 68 -6.61 -10.94 3.40
C ILE A 68 -5.59 -9.92 2.89
N GLN A 69 -6.05 -8.72 2.56
CA GLN A 69 -5.22 -7.65 2.04
C GLN A 69 -4.73 -6.75 3.18
N LEU A 70 -3.47 -6.31 3.09
CA LEU A 70 -2.89 -5.31 4.00
C LEU A 70 -2.96 -3.89 3.42
N THR A 71 -3.31 -3.79 2.14
CA THR A 71 -3.48 -2.56 1.37
C THR A 71 -4.93 -2.12 1.34
#